data_AF-A0A401XNS5-F1
#
_entry.id   AF-A0A401XNS5-F1
#
_cell.length_a   1.000
_cell.length_b   1.000
_cell.length_c   1.000
_cell.angle_alpha   90.00
_cell.angle_beta   90.00
_cell.angle_gamma   90.00
#
_symmetry.space_group_name_H-M   'P 1'
#
loop_
_entity.id
_entity.type
_entity.pdbx_description
1 polymer ?
#
loop_
_entity_poly.entity_id
_entity_poly.type
_entity_poly.pdbx_seq_one_letter_code
_entity_poly.pdbx_strand_id
1 'polypeptide(L)'
;MNLKTLSKILFAISIFNFVSCNTSSLNITPENHLNAYEDSVFKYSIIRYAGKLPPKATHRIKFDPSFDEYYIHLAQRHKLDFFYPSKDGFIYFQISRIAPSLHEKYVGIGGKLKKDKDGNIIYYEEVYRTWKMPYDDLIKVSKQVFIDMVNGKKLEKYYTKNTPDNVYIIEFPDDETYFDTEKRVWVSKRENPLIEFENERQKLYEKKFFETKKTDSLN
;
A
#
# COMPACT_ATOMS: atom_id res chain seq x y z
N MET A 1 1.62 49.17 -43.18
CA MET A 1 0.96 47.92 -42.73
C MET A 1 -0.02 48.30 -41.62
N ASN A 2 -1.32 47.99 -41.79
CA ASN A 2 -2.41 48.61 -41.01
C ASN A 2 -2.49 48.01 -39.59
N LEU A 3 -2.56 48.85 -38.55
CA LEU A 3 -2.59 48.41 -37.14
C LEU A 3 -3.78 47.47 -36.83
N LYS A 4 -4.85 47.53 -37.64
CA LYS A 4 -6.06 46.70 -37.48
C LYS A 4 -5.89 45.25 -37.98
N THR A 5 -4.89 44.96 -38.81
CA THR A 5 -4.60 43.58 -39.24
C THR A 5 -3.65 42.84 -38.30
N LEU A 6 -2.88 43.54 -37.45
CA LEU A 6 -2.01 42.93 -36.44
C LEU A 6 -2.82 42.35 -35.26
N SER A 7 -3.95 42.99 -34.90
CA SER A 7 -4.81 42.56 -33.78
C SER A 7 -5.59 41.27 -34.04
N LYS A 8 -5.80 40.87 -35.30
CA LYS A 8 -6.51 39.62 -35.64
C LYS A 8 -5.59 38.39 -35.66
N ILE A 9 -4.28 38.59 -35.80
CA ILE A 9 -3.30 37.51 -35.82
C ILE A 9 -2.95 37.07 -34.38
N LEU A 10 -3.04 37.96 -33.40
CA LEU A 10 -2.78 37.63 -31.99
C LEU A 10 -3.89 36.80 -31.33
N PHE A 11 -5.12 36.83 -31.83
CA PHE A 11 -6.23 36.04 -31.28
C PHE A 11 -6.27 34.59 -31.81
N ALA A 12 -5.61 34.32 -32.93
CA ALA A 12 -5.59 32.99 -33.56
C ALA A 12 -4.58 32.02 -32.93
N ILE A 13 -3.65 32.50 -32.10
CA ILE A 13 -2.59 31.67 -31.47
C ILE A 13 -3.01 31.14 -30.08
N SER A 14 -4.10 31.66 -29.49
CA SER A 14 -4.53 31.25 -28.14
C SER A 14 -5.35 29.95 -28.08
N ILE A 15 -5.66 29.31 -29.22
CA ILE A 15 -6.60 28.16 -29.27
C ILE A 15 -5.87 26.79 -29.35
N PHE A 16 -4.55 26.75 -29.53
CA PHE A 16 -3.82 25.50 -29.79
C PHE A 16 -3.14 24.81 -28.60
N ASN A 17 -3.38 25.26 -27.35
CA ASN A 17 -2.83 24.60 -26.16
C ASN A 17 -3.79 23.65 -25.45
N PHE A 18 -4.79 23.10 -26.16
CA PHE A 18 -5.32 21.79 -25.78
C PHE A 18 -4.35 20.73 -26.29
N VAL A 19 -3.19 20.64 -25.62
CA VAL A 19 -2.37 19.44 -25.66
C VAL A 19 -3.29 18.34 -25.14
N SER A 20 -3.89 17.60 -26.08
CA SER A 20 -4.46 16.30 -25.83
C SER A 20 -3.33 15.49 -25.21
N CYS A 21 -3.33 15.41 -23.88
CA CYS A 21 -2.53 14.46 -23.15
C CYS A 21 -3.04 13.11 -23.65
N ASN A 22 -2.33 12.52 -24.61
CA ASN A 22 -2.54 11.14 -25.00
C ASN A 22 -2.58 10.36 -23.70
N THR A 23 -3.76 9.90 -23.29
CA THR A 23 -3.92 9.00 -22.16
C THR A 23 -3.38 7.66 -22.60
N SER A 24 -2.05 7.56 -22.74
CA SER A 24 -1.35 6.29 -22.71
C SER A 24 -1.86 5.60 -21.45
N SER A 25 -2.64 4.54 -21.62
CA SER A 25 -3.18 3.77 -20.52
C SER A 25 -2.03 3.39 -19.60
N LEU A 26 -2.13 3.74 -18.31
CA LEU A 26 -1.09 3.41 -17.34
C LEU A 26 -0.88 1.89 -17.37
N ASN A 27 0.36 1.49 -17.67
CA ASN A 27 0.72 0.09 -17.63
C ASN A 27 0.96 -0.29 -16.16
N ILE A 28 -0.03 -0.90 -15.54
CA ILE A 28 -0.02 -1.26 -14.11
C ILE A 28 0.12 -2.76 -13.88
N THR A 29 0.23 -3.55 -14.95
CA THR A 29 0.35 -5.00 -14.88
C THR A 29 1.78 -5.37 -14.44
N PRO A 30 1.97 -6.09 -13.33
CA PRO A 30 3.30 -6.35 -12.77
C PRO A 30 4.30 -6.98 -13.74
N GLU A 31 3.85 -7.92 -14.57
CA GLU A 31 4.68 -8.67 -15.52
C GLU A 31 5.29 -7.78 -16.62
N ASN A 32 4.77 -6.56 -16.79
CA ASN A 32 5.34 -5.58 -17.71
C ASN A 32 6.51 -4.79 -17.11
N HIS A 33 6.77 -4.95 -15.81
CA HIS A 33 7.82 -4.22 -15.07
C HIS A 33 8.78 -5.14 -14.35
N LEU A 34 8.30 -6.31 -13.92
CA LEU A 34 9.04 -7.24 -13.07
C LEU A 34 9.01 -8.64 -13.69
N ASN A 35 10.15 -9.33 -13.65
CA ASN A 35 10.17 -10.78 -13.81
C ASN A 35 9.74 -11.49 -12.51
N ALA A 36 9.56 -12.81 -12.56
CA ALA A 36 9.07 -13.60 -11.43
C ALA A 36 9.96 -13.53 -10.16
N TYR A 37 11.28 -13.40 -10.34
CA TYR A 37 12.20 -13.22 -9.22
C TYR A 37 12.04 -11.83 -8.59
N GLU A 38 11.97 -10.78 -9.41
CA GLU A 38 11.77 -9.41 -8.95
C GLU A 38 10.41 -9.22 -8.25
N ASP A 39 9.34 -9.84 -8.76
CA ASP A 39 8.03 -9.90 -8.09
C ASP A 39 8.14 -10.52 -6.68
N SER A 40 8.81 -11.66 -6.59
CA SER A 40 9.01 -12.37 -5.32
C SER A 40 9.80 -11.53 -4.32
N VAL A 41 10.89 -10.90 -4.77
CA VAL A 41 11.70 -9.98 -3.96
C VAL A 41 10.88 -8.76 -3.53
N PHE A 42 10.07 -8.19 -4.44
CA PHE A 42 9.23 -7.04 -4.11
C PHE A 42 8.20 -7.39 -3.04
N LYS A 43 7.44 -8.49 -3.21
CA LYS A 43 6.46 -8.95 -2.21
C LYS A 43 7.12 -9.19 -0.87
N TYR A 44 8.26 -9.87 -0.83
CA TYR A 44 9.00 -10.09 0.42
C TYR A 44 9.47 -8.77 1.07
N SER A 45 9.87 -7.77 0.29
CA SER A 45 10.30 -6.47 0.82
C SER A 45 9.17 -5.70 1.51
N ILE A 46 7.90 -5.91 1.09
CA ILE A 46 6.74 -5.18 1.65
C ILE A 46 5.91 -5.99 2.64
N ILE A 47 6.08 -7.32 2.71
CA ILE A 47 5.17 -8.19 3.46
C ILE A 47 5.19 -7.94 4.98
N ARG A 48 6.30 -7.45 5.52
CA ARG A 48 6.40 -7.07 6.95
C ARG A 48 5.56 -5.83 7.29
N TYR A 49 5.14 -5.08 6.28
CA TYR A 49 4.26 -3.93 6.43
C TYR A 49 2.80 -4.33 6.17
N ALA A 50 2.52 -4.94 5.01
CA ALA A 50 1.16 -5.25 4.56
C ALA A 50 0.57 -6.54 5.17
N GLY A 51 1.43 -7.46 5.59
CA GLY A 51 1.05 -8.79 6.05
C GLY A 51 0.67 -8.85 7.54
N LYS A 52 0.09 -9.97 7.94
CA LYS A 52 -0.15 -10.28 9.36
C LYS A 52 1.18 -10.45 10.10
N LEU A 53 1.24 -9.96 11.34
CA LEU A 53 2.36 -10.24 12.24
C LEU A 53 2.50 -11.76 12.50
N PRO A 54 3.73 -12.30 12.51
CA PRO A 54 4.03 -13.63 13.00
C PRO A 54 3.52 -13.83 14.43
N PRO A 55 3.21 -15.08 14.84
CA PRO A 55 2.95 -15.38 16.24
C PRO A 55 4.07 -14.82 17.12
N LYS A 56 3.68 -14.15 18.23
CA LYS A 56 4.58 -13.50 19.21
C LYS A 56 5.32 -12.24 18.72
N ALA A 57 5.29 -11.90 17.43
CA ALA A 57 5.84 -10.65 16.95
C ALA A 57 5.01 -9.44 17.42
N THR A 58 5.65 -8.29 17.49
CA THR A 58 5.02 -6.98 17.70
C THR A 58 5.46 -6.04 16.57
N HIS A 59 4.81 -4.89 16.41
CA HIS A 59 5.22 -3.92 15.39
C HIS A 59 6.67 -3.42 15.55
N ARG A 60 7.26 -3.54 16.75
CA ARG A 60 8.65 -3.19 17.02
C ARG A 60 9.64 -4.26 16.54
N ILE A 61 9.33 -5.53 16.79
CA ILE A 61 10.27 -6.65 16.50
C ILE A 61 9.96 -7.38 15.20
N LYS A 62 8.97 -6.91 14.42
CA LYS A 62 8.53 -7.56 13.18
C LYS A 62 9.59 -7.64 12.08
N PHE A 63 10.74 -6.97 12.24
CA PHE A 63 11.88 -7.00 11.32
C PHE A 63 13.04 -7.86 11.83
N ASP A 64 12.89 -8.52 12.99
CA ASP A 64 13.89 -9.45 13.49
C ASP A 64 14.06 -10.64 12.51
N PRO A 65 15.30 -11.01 12.14
CA PRO A 65 15.58 -12.12 11.23
C PRO A 65 14.96 -13.47 11.65
N SER A 66 14.70 -13.65 12.95
CA SER A 66 14.01 -14.84 13.48
C SER A 66 12.62 -15.08 12.89
N PHE A 67 12.01 -14.06 12.25
CA PHE A 67 10.72 -14.16 11.58
C PHE A 67 10.81 -14.33 10.05
N ASP A 68 12.01 -14.40 9.48
CA ASP A 68 12.20 -14.36 8.02
C ASP A 68 11.49 -15.51 7.30
N GLU A 69 11.60 -16.74 7.79
CA GLU A 69 10.93 -17.91 7.23
C GLU A 69 9.40 -17.71 7.16
N TYR A 70 8.81 -17.19 8.24
CA TYR A 70 7.37 -16.88 8.27
C TYR A 70 7.00 -15.87 7.19
N TYR A 71 7.79 -14.82 7.01
CA TYR A 71 7.52 -13.78 6.02
C TYR A 71 7.76 -14.22 4.58
N ILE A 72 8.73 -15.10 4.33
CA ILE A 72 8.93 -15.71 3.01
C ILE A 72 7.66 -16.48 2.61
N HIS A 73 7.15 -17.35 3.48
CA HIS A 73 5.91 -18.09 3.24
C HIS A 73 4.68 -17.19 3.17
N LEU A 74 4.65 -16.11 3.95
CA LEU A 74 3.55 -15.14 3.89
C LEU A 74 3.54 -14.42 2.55
N ALA A 75 4.69 -13.97 2.04
CA ALA A 75 4.82 -13.27 0.77
C ALA A 75 4.39 -14.14 -0.42
N GLN A 76 4.70 -15.44 -0.40
CA GLN A 76 4.29 -16.40 -1.42
C GLN A 76 2.76 -16.56 -1.52
N ARG A 77 2.03 -16.36 -0.41
CA ARG A 77 0.56 -16.46 -0.39
C ARG A 77 -0.14 -15.17 -0.79
N HIS A 78 0.62 -14.11 -1.08
CA HIS A 78 0.08 -12.85 -1.54
C HIS A 78 0.28 -12.71 -3.06
N LYS A 79 -0.65 -12.03 -3.70
CA LYS A 79 -0.62 -11.72 -5.13
C LYS A 79 -0.29 -10.25 -5.30
N LEU A 80 0.71 -9.92 -6.12
CA LEU A 80 0.93 -8.55 -6.57
C LEU A 80 -0.06 -8.32 -7.72
N ASP A 81 -1.11 -7.56 -7.48
CA ASP A 81 -2.20 -7.38 -8.45
C ASP A 81 -1.85 -6.27 -9.45
N PHE A 82 -1.30 -5.16 -8.93
CA PHE A 82 -0.90 -4.00 -9.70
C PHE A 82 0.46 -3.47 -9.24
N PHE A 83 1.23 -2.95 -10.17
CA PHE A 83 2.55 -2.39 -9.92
C PHE A 83 2.85 -1.25 -10.89
N TYR A 84 3.34 -0.13 -10.39
CA TYR A 84 3.71 1.01 -11.23
C TYR A 84 4.92 1.77 -10.63
N PRO A 85 6.11 1.68 -11.25
CA PRO A 85 7.25 2.52 -10.90
C PRO A 85 7.09 3.90 -11.55
N SER A 86 6.85 4.92 -10.74
CA SER A 86 6.65 6.30 -11.19
C SER A 86 7.97 7.05 -11.35
N LYS A 87 7.98 8.08 -12.21
CA LYS A 87 9.16 8.93 -12.49
C LYS A 87 9.58 9.79 -11.29
N ASP A 88 8.69 10.03 -10.35
CA ASP A 88 8.94 10.80 -9.11
C ASP A 88 9.60 9.96 -7.99
N GLY A 89 10.01 8.74 -8.32
CA GLY A 89 10.69 7.80 -7.43
C GLY A 89 9.75 7.03 -6.51
N PHE A 90 8.44 7.24 -6.57
CA PHE A 90 7.48 6.36 -5.91
C PHE A 90 7.27 5.07 -6.70
N ILE A 91 7.15 3.97 -5.97
CA ILE A 91 6.64 2.69 -6.47
C ILE A 91 5.24 2.53 -5.89
N TYR A 92 4.24 2.49 -6.76
CA TYR A 92 2.85 2.22 -6.40
C TYR A 92 2.57 0.73 -6.58
N PHE A 93 1.82 0.14 -5.68
CA PHE A 93 1.47 -1.27 -5.74
C PHE A 93 0.07 -1.55 -5.19
N GLN A 94 -0.53 -2.63 -5.66
CA GLN A 94 -1.62 -3.29 -4.95
C GLN A 94 -1.22 -4.74 -4.72
N ILE A 95 -1.33 -5.20 -3.47
CA ILE A 95 -1.14 -6.59 -3.10
C ILE A 95 -2.43 -7.15 -2.50
N SER A 96 -2.83 -8.36 -2.87
CA SER A 96 -4.00 -9.03 -2.29
C SER A 96 -3.65 -10.28 -1.52
N ARG A 97 -4.54 -10.64 -0.59
CA ARG A 97 -4.48 -11.86 0.21
C ARG A 97 -5.85 -12.43 0.46
N ILE A 98 -5.91 -13.74 0.67
CA ILE A 98 -7.13 -14.42 1.10
C ILE A 98 -7.55 -13.88 2.48
N ALA A 99 -8.83 -13.59 2.62
CA ALA A 99 -9.49 -13.14 3.84
C ALA A 99 -10.35 -14.27 4.44
N PRO A 100 -10.46 -14.36 5.78
CA PRO A 100 -11.34 -15.34 6.42
C PRO A 100 -12.81 -15.18 5.98
N SER A 101 -13.36 -16.24 5.39
CA SER A 101 -14.71 -16.27 4.81
C SER A 101 -15.13 -17.72 4.48
N LEU A 102 -16.43 -17.99 4.44
CA LEU A 102 -16.98 -19.29 4.03
C LEU A 102 -16.65 -19.64 2.57
N HIS A 103 -16.58 -18.60 1.73
CA HIS A 103 -16.13 -18.69 0.33
C HIS A 103 -14.82 -17.93 0.17
N GLU A 104 -13.99 -18.33 -0.81
CA GLU A 104 -12.72 -17.66 -1.08
C GLU A 104 -12.97 -16.18 -1.44
N LYS A 105 -12.43 -15.30 -0.61
CA LYS A 105 -12.50 -13.85 -0.78
C LYS A 105 -11.12 -13.26 -0.53
N TYR A 106 -10.87 -12.11 -1.13
CA TYR A 106 -9.60 -11.40 -1.06
C TYR A 106 -9.82 -9.99 -0.54
N VAL A 107 -8.82 -9.47 0.16
CA VAL A 107 -8.68 -8.04 0.46
C VAL A 107 -7.49 -7.53 -0.33
N GLY A 108 -7.67 -6.43 -1.05
CA GLY A 108 -6.61 -5.69 -1.72
C GLY A 108 -6.07 -4.59 -0.80
N ILE A 109 -4.76 -4.41 -0.83
CA ILE A 109 -4.03 -3.37 -0.10
C ILE A 109 -3.28 -2.54 -1.14
N GLY A 110 -3.73 -1.31 -1.36
CA GLY A 110 -3.07 -0.35 -2.24
C GLY A 110 -2.12 0.53 -1.45
N GLY A 111 -0.91 0.71 -1.94
CA GLY A 111 0.10 1.51 -1.26
C GLY A 111 1.13 2.10 -2.21
N LYS A 112 2.01 2.90 -1.62
CA LYS A 112 3.18 3.46 -2.30
C LYS A 112 4.39 3.49 -1.39
N LEU A 113 5.57 3.37 -1.98
CA LEU A 113 6.83 3.39 -1.25
C LEU A 113 7.94 4.10 -2.02
N LYS A 114 9.00 4.50 -1.31
CA LYS A 114 10.28 4.91 -1.92
C LYS A 114 11.40 4.04 -1.38
N LYS A 115 12.37 3.77 -2.24
CA LYS A 115 13.61 3.09 -1.87
C LYS A 115 14.79 4.05 -1.92
N ASP A 116 15.78 3.85 -1.05
CA ASP A 116 17.09 4.48 -1.21
C ASP A 116 17.93 3.74 -2.27
N LYS A 117 19.16 4.22 -2.47
CA LYS A 117 20.14 3.63 -3.42
C LYS A 117 20.55 2.20 -3.07
N ASP A 118 20.41 1.80 -1.81
CA ASP A 118 20.78 0.49 -1.30
C ASP A 118 19.58 -0.48 -1.31
N GLY A 119 18.42 -0.01 -1.78
CA GLY A 119 17.18 -0.78 -1.91
C GLY A 119 16.30 -0.80 -0.66
N ASN A 120 16.66 -0.07 0.40
CA ASN A 120 15.88 -0.02 1.64
C ASN A 120 14.66 0.88 1.49
N ILE A 121 13.55 0.48 2.11
CA ILE A 121 12.30 1.25 2.10
C ILE A 121 12.39 2.42 3.08
N ILE A 122 12.59 3.63 2.53
CA ILE A 122 12.69 4.89 3.28
C ILE A 122 11.34 5.58 3.48
N TYR A 123 10.37 5.29 2.61
CA TYR A 123 8.98 5.76 2.75
C TYR A 123 8.03 4.60 2.47
N TYR A 124 6.96 4.49 3.25
CA TYR A 124 5.91 3.49 3.04
C TYR A 124 4.56 4.01 3.51
N GLU A 125 3.54 3.84 2.67
CA GLU A 125 2.16 4.19 2.97
C GLU A 125 1.22 3.14 2.38
N GLU A 126 0.32 2.59 3.20
CA GLU A 126 -0.89 1.94 2.69
C GLU A 126 -1.95 3.03 2.51
N VAL A 127 -2.34 3.28 1.27
CA VAL A 127 -3.28 4.34 0.90
C VAL A 127 -4.72 3.85 1.04
N TYR A 128 -4.97 2.57 0.76
CA TYR A 128 -6.30 1.97 0.94
C TYR A 128 -6.25 0.48 1.23
N ARG A 129 -7.30 -0.01 1.89
CA ARG A 129 -7.68 -1.43 1.98
C ARG A 129 -9.09 -1.61 1.46
N THR A 130 -9.30 -2.63 0.65
CA THR A 130 -10.64 -2.93 0.11
C THR A 130 -11.45 -3.76 1.08
N TRP A 131 -12.77 -3.76 0.89
CA TRP A 131 -13.61 -4.82 1.44
C TRP A 131 -13.20 -6.19 0.89
N LYS A 132 -13.56 -7.25 1.63
CA LYS A 132 -13.35 -8.62 1.16
C LYS A 132 -14.37 -9.01 0.09
N MET A 133 -13.90 -9.48 -1.07
CA MET A 133 -14.75 -9.87 -2.20
C MET A 133 -14.09 -10.98 -3.04
N PRO A 134 -14.82 -11.65 -3.97
CA PRO A 134 -14.19 -12.57 -4.93
C PRO A 134 -13.05 -11.90 -5.70
N TYR A 135 -12.05 -12.69 -6.11
CA TYR A 135 -10.84 -12.14 -6.72
C TYR A 135 -11.11 -11.33 -7.99
N ASP A 136 -11.97 -11.84 -8.89
CA ASP A 136 -12.28 -11.16 -10.15
C ASP A 136 -12.98 -9.81 -9.91
N ASP A 137 -13.89 -9.76 -8.92
CA ASP A 137 -14.53 -8.53 -8.50
C ASP A 137 -13.50 -7.55 -7.91
N LEU A 138 -12.60 -8.05 -7.06
CA LEU A 138 -11.53 -7.24 -6.46
C LEU A 138 -10.71 -6.56 -7.56
N ILE A 139 -10.18 -7.31 -8.52
CA ILE A 139 -9.35 -6.77 -9.61
C ILE A 139 -10.15 -5.76 -10.43
N LYS A 140 -11.40 -6.08 -10.76
CA LYS A 140 -12.27 -5.21 -11.56
C LYS A 140 -12.52 -3.86 -10.87
N VAL A 141 -12.89 -3.86 -9.58
CA VAL A 141 -13.25 -2.61 -8.88
C VAL A 141 -12.01 -1.81 -8.46
N SER A 142 -10.94 -2.49 -8.06
CA SER A 142 -9.75 -1.84 -7.52
C SER A 142 -8.83 -1.27 -8.61
N LYS A 143 -8.93 -1.74 -9.85
CA LYS A 143 -8.13 -1.22 -10.98
C LYS A 143 -8.24 0.30 -11.12
N GLN A 144 -9.47 0.83 -11.10
CA GLN A 144 -9.66 2.27 -11.25
C GLN A 144 -9.21 3.04 -10.00
N VAL A 145 -9.39 2.46 -8.80
CA VAL A 145 -8.88 3.03 -7.55
C VAL A 145 -7.35 3.18 -7.61
N PHE A 146 -6.66 2.13 -8.06
CA PHE A 146 -5.21 2.14 -8.21
C PHE A 146 -4.74 3.18 -9.23
N ILE A 147 -5.41 3.27 -10.38
CA ILE A 147 -5.13 4.29 -11.41
C ILE A 147 -5.32 5.70 -10.84
N ASP A 148 -6.40 5.93 -10.11
CA ASP A 148 -6.67 7.24 -9.51
C ASP A 148 -5.63 7.59 -8.42
N MET A 149 -5.19 6.61 -7.64
CA MET A 149 -4.09 6.75 -6.67
C MET A 149 -2.77 7.14 -7.35
N VAL A 150 -2.38 6.44 -8.42
CA VAL A 150 -1.16 6.72 -9.20
C VAL A 150 -1.21 8.14 -9.79
N ASN A 151 -2.39 8.58 -10.23
CA ASN A 151 -2.59 9.93 -10.77
C ASN A 151 -2.75 11.02 -9.70
N GLY A 152 -2.55 10.70 -8.42
CA GLY A 152 -2.67 11.67 -7.32
C GLY A 152 -4.09 12.20 -7.11
N LYS A 153 -5.11 11.50 -7.61
CA LYS A 153 -6.51 11.87 -7.40
C LYS A 153 -6.97 11.47 -6.00
N LYS A 154 -7.89 12.26 -5.48
CA LYS A 154 -8.66 11.98 -4.27
C LYS A 154 -9.46 10.67 -4.40
N LEU A 155 -9.32 9.78 -3.43
CA LEU A 155 -9.96 8.47 -3.41
C LEU A 155 -11.27 8.44 -2.60
N GLU A 156 -11.64 9.55 -1.98
CA GLU A 156 -12.77 9.66 -1.06
C GLU A 156 -14.08 9.18 -1.69
N LYS A 157 -14.26 9.35 -3.00
CA LYS A 157 -15.43 8.85 -3.76
C LYS A 157 -15.58 7.31 -3.74
N TYR A 158 -14.53 6.57 -3.37
CA TYR A 158 -14.52 5.12 -3.26
C TYR A 158 -14.69 4.63 -1.81
N TYR A 159 -14.70 5.54 -0.83
CA TYR A 159 -14.87 5.18 0.57
C TYR A 159 -16.30 4.73 0.80
N THR A 160 -16.47 3.75 1.69
CA THR A 160 -17.78 3.14 2.00
C THR A 160 -18.88 4.17 2.26
N LYS A 161 -18.58 5.26 2.98
CA LYS A 161 -19.55 6.32 3.30
C LYS A 161 -20.01 7.16 2.09
N ASN A 162 -19.25 7.11 0.99
CA ASN A 162 -19.48 7.89 -0.23
C ASN A 162 -19.94 7.01 -1.40
N THR A 163 -20.13 5.71 -1.18
CA THR A 163 -20.64 4.76 -2.17
C THR A 163 -22.07 4.33 -1.80
N PRO A 164 -22.92 3.95 -2.78
CA PRO A 164 -24.22 3.36 -2.47
C PRO A 164 -24.11 2.11 -1.59
N ASP A 165 -25.14 1.80 -0.80
CA ASP A 165 -25.15 0.69 0.19
C ASP A 165 -24.88 -0.71 -0.39
N ASN A 166 -24.95 -0.88 -1.70
CA ASN A 166 -24.66 -2.14 -2.40
C ASN A 166 -23.30 -2.14 -3.13
N VAL A 167 -22.49 -1.09 -2.96
CA VAL A 167 -21.18 -0.94 -3.58
C VAL A 167 -20.13 -0.78 -2.49
N TYR A 168 -19.27 -1.79 -2.37
CA TYR A 168 -18.21 -1.83 -1.37
C TYR A 168 -16.85 -1.89 -2.06
N ILE A 169 -16.09 -0.80 -2.00
CA ILE A 169 -14.78 -0.69 -2.67
C ILE A 169 -13.69 -0.54 -1.62
N ILE A 170 -13.56 0.65 -1.00
CA ILE A 170 -12.57 0.91 0.05
C ILE A 170 -13.22 0.77 1.43
N GLU A 171 -12.69 -0.14 2.24
CA GLU A 171 -13.02 -0.30 3.66
C GLU A 171 -12.25 0.72 4.49
N PHE A 172 -10.93 0.86 4.26
CA PHE A 172 -10.08 1.82 4.96
C PHE A 172 -9.25 2.66 3.99
N PRO A 173 -9.05 3.97 4.24
CA PRO A 173 -9.39 4.68 5.48
C PRO A 173 -10.89 4.99 5.60
N ASP A 174 -11.30 5.28 6.83
CA ASP A 174 -12.62 5.82 7.18
C ASP A 174 -12.49 6.90 8.26
N ASP A 175 -13.61 7.33 8.85
CA ASP A 175 -13.61 8.40 9.87
C ASP A 175 -12.87 7.99 11.16
N GLU A 176 -12.77 6.68 11.41
CA GLU A 176 -12.22 6.09 12.63
C GLU A 176 -10.87 5.40 12.42
N THR A 177 -10.47 5.15 11.17
CA THR A 177 -9.33 4.30 10.82
C THR A 177 -8.48 4.97 9.75
N TYR A 178 -7.21 5.20 10.05
CA TYR A 178 -6.27 5.86 9.16
C TYR A 178 -4.91 5.16 9.18
N PHE A 179 -4.10 5.39 8.15
CA PHE A 179 -2.73 4.89 8.13
C PHE A 179 -1.77 5.93 8.73
N ASP A 180 -1.06 5.56 9.79
CA ASP A 180 0.00 6.36 10.39
C ASP A 180 1.30 6.08 9.63
N THR A 181 1.76 7.05 8.84
CA THR A 181 2.94 6.90 7.96
C THR A 181 4.26 6.89 8.72
N GLU A 182 4.31 7.48 9.91
CA GLU A 182 5.50 7.46 10.77
C GLU A 182 5.68 6.07 11.38
N LYS A 183 4.60 5.51 11.93
CA LYS A 183 4.59 4.17 12.53
C LYS A 183 4.43 3.05 11.50
N ARG A 184 4.01 3.39 10.27
CA ARG A 184 3.73 2.47 9.15
C ARG A 184 2.72 1.38 9.53
N VAL A 185 1.61 1.79 10.15
CA VAL A 185 0.53 0.92 10.63
C VAL A 185 -0.83 1.59 10.47
N TRP A 186 -1.88 0.78 10.33
CA TRP A 186 -3.25 1.28 10.50
C TRP A 186 -3.55 1.51 11.97
N VAL A 187 -4.13 2.66 12.27
CA VAL A 187 -4.51 3.11 13.61
C VAL A 187 -6.01 3.36 13.62
N SER A 188 -6.67 2.90 14.68
CA SER A 188 -8.05 3.29 14.97
C SER A 188 -8.06 4.40 16.02
N LYS A 189 -8.98 5.35 15.87
CA LYS A 189 -9.31 6.37 16.87
C LYS A 189 -10.16 5.82 18.00
N ARG A 190 -10.73 4.63 17.83
CA ARG A 190 -11.50 3.95 18.87
C ARG A 190 -10.59 3.47 19.99
N GLU A 191 -11.13 3.43 21.20
CA GLU A 191 -10.42 2.92 22.36
C GLU A 191 -9.92 1.48 22.12
N ASN A 192 -8.64 1.22 22.42
CA ASN A 192 -8.07 -0.12 22.36
C ASN A 192 -8.18 -0.74 23.77
N PRO A 193 -9.17 -1.61 24.04
CA PRO A 193 -9.34 -2.21 25.36
C PRO A 193 -8.19 -3.17 25.72
N LEU A 194 -7.30 -3.50 24.78
CA LEU A 194 -6.20 -4.44 25.00
C LEU A 194 -4.84 -3.76 25.25
N ILE A 195 -4.79 -2.43 25.25
CA ILE A 195 -3.51 -1.70 25.29
C ILE A 195 -2.68 -1.99 26.55
N GLU A 196 -3.33 -2.25 27.69
CA GLU A 196 -2.66 -2.63 28.94
C GLU A 196 -1.94 -3.98 28.79
N PHE A 197 -2.61 -5.00 28.22
CA PHE A 197 -2.02 -6.32 27.98
C PHE A 197 -0.89 -6.30 26.97
N GLU A 198 -0.98 -5.44 25.95
CA GLU A 198 0.10 -5.25 24.97
C GLU A 198 1.37 -4.70 25.63
N ASN A 199 1.21 -3.72 26.53
CA ASN A 199 2.31 -3.14 27.30
C ASN A 199 2.97 -4.17 28.23
N GLU A 200 2.19 -5.04 28.88
CA GLU A 200 2.74 -6.10 29.74
C GLU A 200 3.53 -7.14 28.95
N ARG A 201 2.99 -7.62 27.82
CA ARG A 201 3.70 -8.55 26.93
C ARG A 201 5.02 -7.96 26.45
N GLN A 202 5.04 -6.66 26.19
CA GLN A 202 6.24 -5.96 25.77
C GLN A 202 7.32 -5.96 26.85
N LYS A 203 6.97 -5.60 28.08
CA LYS A 203 7.90 -5.63 29.23
C LYS A 203 8.50 -7.02 29.42
N LEU A 204 7.69 -8.06 29.26
CA LEU A 204 8.14 -9.45 29.38
C LEU A 204 9.16 -9.82 28.28
N TYR A 205 8.92 -9.38 27.04
CA TYR A 205 9.86 -9.63 25.94
C TYR A 205 11.21 -8.94 26.16
N GLU A 206 11.19 -7.67 26.57
CA GLU A 206 12.42 -6.91 26.87
C GLU A 206 13.23 -7.58 27.96
N LYS A 207 12.57 -7.94 29.08
CA LYS A 207 13.21 -8.63 30.19
C LYS A 207 13.93 -9.90 29.72
N LYS A 208 13.24 -10.76 28.96
CA LYS A 208 13.83 -11.99 28.42
C LYS A 208 15.00 -11.69 27.48
N PHE A 209 14.86 -10.75 26.55
CA PHE A 209 15.92 -10.41 25.60
C PHE A 209 17.21 -9.93 26.30
N PHE A 210 17.08 -9.11 27.35
CA PHE A 210 18.24 -8.66 28.14
C PHE A 210 18.85 -9.79 28.97
N GLU A 211 18.04 -10.69 29.51
CA GLU A 211 18.52 -11.87 30.23
C GLU A 211 19.35 -12.77 29.31
N THR A 212 18.85 -13.09 28.09
CA THR A 212 19.59 -13.94 27.14
C THR A 212 20.93 -13.33 26.75
N LYS A 213 20.97 -12.04 26.38
CA LYS A 213 22.20 -11.34 26.01
C LYS A 213 23.25 -11.29 27.12
N LYS A 214 22.83 -11.24 28.39
CA LYS A 214 23.75 -11.24 29.52
C LYS A 214 24.45 -12.60 29.67
N THR A 215 23.72 -13.69 29.45
CA THR A 215 24.27 -15.05 29.42
C THR A 215 25.26 -15.27 28.27
N ASP A 216 24.99 -14.71 27.10
CA ASP A 216 25.87 -14.82 25.94
C ASP A 216 27.16 -13.99 26.07
N SER A 217 27.15 -12.95 26.92
CA SER A 217 28.34 -12.12 27.22
C SER A 217 29.26 -12.67 28.32
N LEU A 218 28.87 -13.79 28.94
CA LEU A 218 29.58 -14.43 30.05
C LEU A 218 30.23 -15.78 29.66
N ASN A 219 30.10 -16.18 28.39
CA ASN A 219 30.75 -17.34 27.77
C ASN A 219 31.70 -16.90 26.66
#